data_AF-A0A7S1ED65-F1
#
_entry.id   AF-A0A7S1ED65-F1
#
_cell.length_a   1.000
_cell.length_b   1.000
_cell.length_c   1.000
_cell.angle_alpha   90.00
_cell.angle_beta   90.00
_cell.angle_gamma   90.00
#
_symmetry.space_group_name_H-M   'P 1'
#
loop_
_entity.id
_entity.type
_entity.pdbx_description
1 polymer ?
#
loop_
_entity_poly.entity_id
_entity_poly.type
_entity_poly.pdbx_seq_one_letter_code
_entity_poly.pdbx_strand_id
1 'polypeptide(L)'
;MTDVFAGALPLVVTGAFATGYVSAISAANAGGRLGWALLSDWAGRRNLFFVFGLGAPLAAAVPYITQWATTSGSALPLYAFYLSTLLMISFYGGLASLMPAYISDLFGLRHVGAIHGRLMTAWSAAAIIGPNLLSYLRRDSYDRACATLAAKLSPEEFQGAFGAPVERLQELVDANTVTIARLMEVVPPGTMDPSPLLYDSTLYACSAMLGVAFLANWAMSPVEKRHFEEDAKREKEAMAAARR
;
A
#
# COMPACT_ATOMS: atom_id res chain seq x y z
N MET A 1 1.63 3.22 13.70
CA MET A 1 1.91 2.34 14.87
C MET A 1 1.42 3.00 16.14
N THR A 2 2.05 4.08 16.60
CA THR A 2 1.65 4.76 17.84
C THR A 2 0.23 5.30 17.79
N ASP A 3 -0.11 6.11 16.78
CA ASP A 3 -1.42 6.77 16.67
C ASP A 3 -2.62 5.80 16.54
N VAL A 4 -2.37 4.56 16.15
CA VAL A 4 -3.42 3.56 15.86
C VAL A 4 -3.53 2.53 16.98
N PHE A 5 -2.40 2.08 17.53
CA PHE A 5 -2.38 0.94 18.45
C PHE A 5 -1.96 1.31 19.88
N ALA A 6 -1.35 2.47 20.14
CA ALA A 6 -0.88 2.82 21.49
C ALA A 6 -2.03 2.99 22.49
N GLY A 7 -3.19 3.49 22.04
CA GLY A 7 -4.39 3.58 22.90
C GLY A 7 -4.91 2.21 23.34
N ALA A 8 -4.83 1.20 22.47
CA ALA A 8 -5.30 -0.15 22.75
C ALA A 8 -4.27 -1.02 23.50
N LEU A 9 -2.98 -0.85 23.18
CA LEU A 9 -1.88 -1.70 23.67
C LEU A 9 -0.68 -0.86 24.14
N PRO A 10 -0.84 0.03 25.14
CA PRO A 10 0.19 1.01 25.52
C PRO A 10 1.48 0.38 26.05
N LEU A 11 1.39 -0.79 26.68
CA LEU A 11 2.55 -1.51 27.22
C LEU A 11 3.37 -2.23 26.14
N VAL A 12 2.76 -2.49 24.97
CA VAL A 12 3.40 -3.20 23.86
C VAL A 12 3.91 -2.22 22.81
N VAL A 13 3.09 -1.23 22.45
CA VAL A 13 3.37 -0.25 21.39
C VAL A 13 4.21 0.89 21.96
N THR A 14 5.47 0.58 22.24
CA THR A 14 6.46 1.55 22.71
C THR A 14 7.17 2.25 21.55
N GLY A 15 7.90 3.33 21.83
CA GLY A 15 8.78 3.96 20.82
C GLY A 15 9.80 2.98 20.22
N ALA A 16 10.37 2.09 21.05
CA ALA A 16 11.28 1.05 20.59
C ALA A 16 10.59 0.05 19.64
N PHE A 17 9.35 -0.34 19.94
CA PHE A 17 8.55 -1.22 19.08
C PHE A 17 8.25 -0.56 17.72
N ALA A 18 7.85 0.72 17.72
CA ALA A 18 7.58 1.47 16.49
C ALA A 18 8.85 1.63 15.63
N THR A 19 9.99 1.95 16.23
CA THR A 19 11.28 2.01 15.52
C THR A 19 11.69 0.64 14.98
N GLY A 20 11.51 -0.43 15.78
CA GLY A 20 11.75 -1.80 15.35
C GLY A 20 10.91 -2.18 14.13
N TYR A 21 9.64 -1.77 14.09
CA TYR A 21 8.75 -1.95 12.94
C TYR A 21 9.28 -1.29 11.66
N VAL A 22 9.72 -0.03 11.74
CA VAL A 22 10.28 0.67 10.58
C VAL A 22 11.56 0.00 10.08
N SER A 23 12.42 -0.45 10.99
CA SER A 23 13.62 -1.22 10.64
C SER A 23 13.27 -2.56 9.99
N ALA A 24 12.26 -3.25 10.51
CA ALA A 24 11.80 -4.52 9.97
C ALA A 24 11.19 -4.37 8.56
N ILE A 25 10.47 -3.29 8.27
CA ILE A 25 10.00 -2.97 6.90
C ILE A 25 11.18 -2.90 5.93
N SER A 26 12.25 -2.18 6.31
CA SER A 26 13.43 -2.04 5.46
C SER A 26 14.12 -3.39 5.24
N ALA A 27 14.26 -4.19 6.30
CA ALA A 27 14.81 -5.54 6.23
C ALA A 27 13.93 -6.46 5.37
N ALA A 28 12.61 -6.39 5.47
CA ALA A 28 11.68 -7.17 4.66
C ALA A 28 11.75 -6.77 3.18
N ASN A 29 11.97 -5.50 2.85
CA ASN A 29 12.16 -5.08 1.47
C ASN A 29 13.46 -5.66 0.89
N ALA A 30 14.58 -5.49 1.60
CA ALA A 30 15.87 -6.02 1.18
C ALA A 30 15.87 -7.55 1.11
N GLY A 31 15.34 -8.20 2.15
CA GLY A 31 15.18 -9.65 2.22
C GLY A 31 14.26 -10.19 1.12
N GLY A 32 13.17 -9.49 0.81
CA GLY A 32 12.27 -9.83 -0.30
C GLY A 32 12.97 -9.82 -1.65
N ARG A 33 13.83 -8.80 -1.92
CA ARG A 33 14.59 -8.73 -3.18
C ARG A 33 15.43 -9.98 -3.42
N LEU A 34 16.11 -10.46 -2.39
CA LEU A 34 16.99 -11.63 -2.46
C LEU A 34 16.22 -12.94 -2.38
N GLY A 35 15.34 -13.08 -1.38
CA GLY A 35 14.60 -14.30 -1.10
C GLY A 35 13.67 -14.70 -2.24
N TRP A 36 12.90 -13.75 -2.77
CA TRP A 36 12.03 -14.03 -3.91
C TRP A 36 12.83 -14.26 -5.20
N ALA A 37 13.96 -13.59 -5.39
CA ALA A 37 14.84 -13.86 -6.53
C ALA A 37 15.34 -15.30 -6.54
N LEU A 38 15.88 -15.76 -5.41
CA LEU A 38 16.35 -17.14 -5.23
C LEU A 38 15.21 -18.17 -5.39
N LEU A 39 14.05 -17.89 -4.80
CA LEU A 39 12.90 -18.78 -4.92
C LEU A 39 12.39 -18.87 -6.36
N SER A 40 12.58 -17.83 -7.16
CA SER A 40 12.06 -17.76 -8.53
C SER A 40 12.72 -18.75 -9.48
N ASP A 41 13.99 -19.08 -9.23
CA ASP A 41 14.74 -20.02 -10.05
C ASP A 41 14.21 -21.45 -9.88
N TRP A 42 13.65 -21.78 -8.71
CA TRP A 42 13.04 -23.07 -8.42
C TRP A 42 11.53 -23.11 -8.70
N ALA A 43 10.78 -22.11 -8.21
CA ALA A 43 9.31 -22.08 -8.31
C ALA A 43 8.80 -21.58 -9.66
N GLY A 44 9.66 -20.92 -10.45
CA GLY A 44 9.31 -20.25 -11.69
C GLY A 44 8.77 -18.83 -11.46
N ARG A 45 9.25 -17.88 -12.27
CA ARG A 45 8.92 -16.45 -12.13
C ARG A 45 7.43 -16.16 -12.30
N ARG A 46 6.77 -16.79 -13.27
CA ARG A 46 5.32 -16.62 -13.48
C ARG A 46 4.51 -17.00 -12.22
N ASN A 47 4.88 -18.09 -11.56
CA ASN A 47 4.21 -18.54 -10.34
C ASN A 47 4.41 -17.54 -9.20
N LEU A 48 5.61 -16.98 -9.05
CA LEU A 48 5.86 -15.94 -8.04
C LEU A 48 5.07 -14.66 -8.31
N PHE A 49 4.89 -14.25 -9.56
CA PHE A 49 4.03 -13.11 -9.88
C PHE A 49 2.55 -13.35 -9.51
N PHE A 50 2.07 -14.60 -9.58
CA PHE A 50 0.75 -14.94 -9.02
C PHE A 50 0.75 -14.89 -7.48
N VAL A 51 1.81 -15.36 -6.82
CA VAL A 51 1.96 -15.26 -5.35
C VAL A 51 2.00 -13.80 -4.89
N PHE A 52 2.67 -12.91 -5.61
CA PHE A 52 2.65 -11.47 -5.30
C PHE A 52 1.24 -10.86 -5.40
N GLY A 53 0.37 -11.47 -6.20
CA GLY A 53 -1.07 -11.17 -6.24
C GLY A 53 -1.78 -11.30 -4.89
N LEU A 54 -1.26 -12.11 -3.97
CA LEU A 54 -1.77 -12.21 -2.59
C LEU A 54 -1.66 -10.88 -1.82
N GLY A 55 -0.89 -9.91 -2.34
CA GLY A 55 -0.91 -8.54 -1.82
C GLY A 55 -2.30 -7.90 -1.81
N ALA A 56 -3.17 -8.23 -2.77
CA ALA A 56 -4.53 -7.69 -2.83
C ALA A 56 -5.42 -8.13 -1.65
N PRO A 57 -5.62 -9.45 -1.39
CA PRO A 57 -6.38 -9.88 -0.22
C PRO A 57 -5.70 -9.51 1.09
N LEU A 58 -4.35 -9.47 1.16
CA LEU A 58 -3.65 -9.00 2.35
C LEU A 58 -3.98 -7.53 2.64
N ALA A 59 -3.92 -6.65 1.62
CA ALA A 59 -4.28 -5.24 1.77
C ALA A 59 -5.74 -5.05 2.21
N ALA A 60 -6.67 -5.85 1.69
CA ALA A 60 -8.07 -5.85 2.12
C ALA A 60 -8.26 -6.36 3.55
N ALA A 61 -7.40 -7.25 4.03
CA ALA A 61 -7.45 -7.79 5.38
C ALA A 61 -6.91 -6.81 6.44
N VAL A 62 -6.01 -5.89 6.08
CA VAL A 62 -5.37 -4.96 7.04
C VAL A 62 -6.38 -4.14 7.85
N PRO A 63 -7.43 -3.54 7.26
CA PRO A 63 -8.47 -2.85 8.03
C PRO A 63 -9.11 -3.73 9.12
N TYR A 64 -9.50 -4.96 8.76
CA TYR A 64 -10.09 -5.92 9.70
C TYR A 64 -9.13 -6.31 10.83
N ILE A 65 -7.86 -6.56 10.49
CA ILE A 65 -6.83 -6.90 11.48
C ILE A 65 -6.57 -5.70 12.41
N THR A 66 -6.57 -4.49 11.87
CA THR A 66 -6.39 -3.24 12.64
C THR A 66 -7.54 -3.06 13.63
N GLN A 67 -8.78 -3.19 13.17
CA GLN A 67 -9.95 -3.14 14.04
C GLN A 67 -9.88 -4.21 15.14
N TRP A 68 -9.54 -5.46 14.77
CA TRP A 68 -9.39 -6.56 15.74
C TRP A 68 -8.30 -6.29 16.77
N ALA A 69 -7.18 -5.69 16.38
CA ALA A 69 -6.10 -5.29 17.29
C ALA A 69 -6.55 -4.21 18.28
N THR A 70 -7.40 -3.29 17.83
CA THR A 70 -7.87 -2.19 18.69
C THR A 70 -8.96 -2.58 19.68
N THR A 71 -9.76 -3.62 19.37
CA THR A 71 -10.89 -4.01 20.22
C THR A 71 -10.63 -5.25 21.08
N SER A 72 -9.70 -6.13 20.70
CA SER A 72 -9.50 -7.42 21.38
C SER A 72 -8.73 -7.34 22.71
N GLY A 73 -7.98 -6.27 22.95
CA GLY A 73 -7.04 -6.17 24.08
C GLY A 73 -5.88 -7.18 24.03
N SER A 74 -5.72 -7.91 22.91
CA SER A 74 -4.68 -8.91 22.70
C SER A 74 -3.57 -8.37 21.80
N ALA A 75 -2.33 -8.80 22.04
CA ALA A 75 -1.21 -8.49 21.16
C ALA A 75 -1.19 -9.34 19.88
N LEU A 76 -1.96 -10.44 19.83
CA LEU A 76 -1.97 -11.35 18.67
C LEU A 76 -2.35 -10.66 17.35
N PRO A 77 -3.41 -9.84 17.26
CA PRO A 77 -3.79 -9.19 16.02
C PRO A 77 -2.79 -8.10 15.60
N LEU A 78 -2.14 -7.46 16.58
CA LEU A 78 -1.05 -6.51 16.33
C LEU A 78 0.13 -7.21 15.64
N TYR A 79 0.51 -8.41 16.09
CA TYR A 79 1.54 -9.19 15.40
C TYR A 79 1.08 -9.68 14.03
N ALA A 80 -0.20 -10.02 13.85
CA ALA A 80 -0.73 -10.35 12.53
C ALA A 80 -0.64 -9.16 11.56
N PHE A 81 -0.96 -7.94 12.02
CA PHE A 81 -0.75 -6.69 11.26
C PHE A 81 0.72 -6.48 10.91
N TYR A 82 1.60 -6.68 11.89
CA TYR A 82 3.04 -6.52 11.70
C TYR A 82 3.54 -7.48 10.61
N LEU A 83 3.22 -8.77 10.71
CA LEU A 83 3.69 -9.78 9.76
C LEU A 83 3.07 -9.62 8.38
N SER A 84 1.78 -9.24 8.28
CA SER A 84 1.12 -9.03 6.99
C SER A 84 1.74 -7.87 6.21
N THR A 85 2.04 -6.76 6.90
CA THR A 85 2.70 -5.60 6.31
C THR A 85 4.14 -5.91 5.89
N LEU A 86 4.91 -6.65 6.71
CA LEU A 86 6.23 -7.13 6.29
C LEU A 86 6.17 -8.02 5.05
N LEU A 87 5.22 -8.94 5.00
CA LEU A 87 5.04 -9.83 3.86
C LEU A 87 4.73 -9.03 2.58
N MET A 88 3.82 -8.07 2.65
CA MET A 88 3.50 -7.18 1.53
C MET A 88 4.74 -6.39 1.06
N ILE A 89 5.54 -5.86 1.99
CA ILE A 89 6.77 -5.13 1.66
C ILE A 89 7.84 -6.07 1.07
N SER A 90 7.86 -7.34 1.50
CA SER A 90 8.72 -8.34 0.89
C SER A 90 8.31 -8.63 -0.56
N PHE A 91 7.00 -8.72 -0.85
CA PHE A 91 6.49 -8.86 -2.23
C PHE A 91 6.91 -7.68 -3.09
N TYR A 92 6.81 -6.46 -2.57
CA TYR A 92 7.29 -5.27 -3.26
C TYR A 92 8.80 -5.36 -3.59
N GLY A 93 9.62 -5.86 -2.67
CA GLY A 93 11.03 -6.13 -2.91
C GLY A 93 11.26 -7.19 -4.00
N GLY A 94 10.52 -8.30 -3.95
CA GLY A 94 10.61 -9.38 -4.94
C GLY A 94 10.15 -8.98 -6.35
N LEU A 95 9.07 -8.21 -6.43
CA LEU A 95 8.59 -7.62 -7.70
C LEU A 95 9.69 -6.79 -8.34
N ALA A 96 10.35 -5.92 -7.58
CA ALA A 96 11.39 -5.04 -8.10
C ALA A 96 12.63 -5.81 -8.62
N SER A 97 13.05 -6.89 -7.96
CA SER A 97 14.21 -7.68 -8.40
C SER A 97 13.90 -8.60 -9.57
N LEU A 98 12.70 -9.17 -9.63
CA LEU A 98 12.32 -10.15 -10.65
C LEU A 98 11.83 -9.53 -11.96
N MET A 99 11.45 -8.25 -11.95
CA MET A 99 10.82 -7.59 -13.09
C MET A 99 11.61 -7.70 -14.40
N PRO A 100 12.92 -7.40 -14.47
CA PRO A 100 13.66 -7.46 -15.73
C PRO A 100 13.72 -8.88 -16.30
N ALA A 101 13.89 -9.86 -15.41
CA ALA A 101 13.99 -11.26 -15.77
C ALA A 101 12.63 -11.80 -16.24
N TYR A 102 11.54 -11.42 -15.57
CA TYR A 102 10.18 -11.78 -15.97
C TYR A 102 9.78 -11.17 -17.31
N ILE A 103 10.14 -9.90 -17.56
CA ILE A 103 9.92 -9.26 -18.88
C ILE A 103 10.69 -10.02 -19.97
N SER A 104 11.94 -10.40 -19.71
CA SER A 104 12.72 -11.19 -20.66
C SER A 104 12.06 -12.55 -20.96
N ASP A 105 11.48 -13.21 -19.97
CA ASP A 105 10.79 -14.49 -20.16
C ASP A 105 9.53 -14.34 -21.03
N LEU A 106 8.83 -13.21 -20.93
CA LEU A 106 7.60 -12.94 -21.68
C LEU A 106 7.85 -12.41 -23.10
N PHE A 107 8.80 -11.49 -23.25
CA PHE A 107 9.00 -10.69 -24.46
C PHE A 107 10.36 -10.90 -25.13
N GLY A 108 11.16 -11.83 -24.63
CA GLY A 108 12.51 -12.09 -25.13
C GLY A 108 13.53 -11.03 -24.72
N LEU A 109 14.81 -11.33 -24.96
CA LEU A 109 15.94 -10.50 -24.51
C LEU A 109 16.13 -9.23 -25.35
N ARG A 110 15.69 -9.22 -26.62
CA ARG A 110 16.00 -8.16 -27.61
C ARG A 110 15.52 -6.77 -27.19
N HIS A 111 14.31 -6.68 -26.65
CA HIS A 111 13.68 -5.40 -26.29
C HIS A 111 13.45 -5.24 -24.78
N VAL A 112 14.08 -6.08 -23.95
CA VAL A 112 13.88 -6.09 -22.49
C VAL A 112 14.12 -4.73 -21.87
N GLY A 113 15.19 -4.03 -22.27
CA GLY A 113 15.53 -2.70 -21.75
C GLY A 113 14.49 -1.64 -22.14
N ALA A 114 13.99 -1.66 -23.38
CA ALA A 114 12.99 -0.71 -23.84
C ALA A 114 11.62 -0.94 -23.16
N ILE A 115 11.22 -2.21 -23.00
CA ILE A 115 9.98 -2.58 -22.30
C ILE A 115 10.08 -2.20 -20.83
N HIS A 116 11.19 -2.55 -20.18
CA HIS A 116 11.44 -2.19 -18.78
C HIS A 116 11.48 -0.66 -18.60
N GLY A 117 12.09 0.08 -19.52
CA GLY A 117 12.09 1.55 -19.50
C GLY A 117 10.69 2.15 -19.50
N ARG A 118 9.79 1.66 -20.38
CA ARG A 118 8.38 2.09 -20.41
C ARG A 118 7.66 1.78 -19.11
N LEU A 119 7.91 0.60 -18.54
CA LEU A 119 7.35 0.21 -17.25
C LEU A 119 7.83 1.14 -16.13
N MET A 120 9.11 1.53 -16.12
CA MET A 120 9.65 2.49 -15.16
C MET A 120 9.05 3.89 -15.32
N THR A 121 8.71 4.32 -16.54
CA THR A 121 7.96 5.56 -16.75
C THR A 121 6.57 5.50 -16.10
N ALA A 122 5.84 4.40 -16.30
CA ALA A 122 4.54 4.20 -15.65
C ALA A 122 4.68 4.15 -14.12
N TRP A 123 5.74 3.51 -13.61
CA TRP A 123 6.06 3.48 -12.19
C TRP A 123 6.33 4.88 -11.62
N SER A 124 7.11 5.71 -12.32
CA SER A 124 7.35 7.10 -11.92
C SER A 124 6.06 7.92 -11.86
N ALA A 125 5.16 7.74 -12.83
CA ALA A 125 3.85 8.40 -12.79
C ALA A 125 3.04 7.93 -11.56
N ALA A 126 3.03 6.63 -11.27
CA ALA A 126 2.36 6.09 -10.08
C ALA A 126 2.99 6.61 -8.77
N ALA A 127 4.31 6.81 -8.72
CA ALA A 127 5.00 7.36 -7.55
C ALA A 127 4.62 8.83 -7.26
N ILE A 128 4.21 9.60 -8.27
CA ILE A 128 3.73 10.97 -8.11
C ILE A 128 2.25 10.98 -7.73
N ILE A 129 1.43 10.16 -8.39
CA ILE A 129 -0.03 10.16 -8.20
C ILE A 129 -0.42 9.46 -6.89
N GLY A 130 0.24 8.35 -6.55
CA GLY A 130 -0.09 7.50 -5.41
C GLY A 130 -0.17 8.24 -4.07
N PRO A 131 0.89 8.97 -3.64
CA PRO A 131 0.88 9.69 -2.38
C PRO A 131 -0.21 10.76 -2.28
N ASN A 132 -0.51 11.44 -3.40
CA ASN A 132 -1.57 12.45 -3.45
C ASN A 132 -2.96 11.83 -3.29
N LEU A 133 -3.23 10.71 -3.99
CA LEU A 133 -4.48 9.97 -3.85
C LEU A 133 -4.66 9.44 -2.41
N LEU A 134 -3.61 8.87 -1.84
CA LEU A 134 -3.60 8.39 -0.45
C LEU A 134 -3.87 9.52 0.54
N SER A 135 -3.21 10.65 0.36
CA SER A 135 -3.39 11.83 1.22
C SER A 135 -4.81 12.36 1.12
N TYR A 136 -5.38 12.41 -0.09
CA TYR A 136 -6.76 12.80 -0.32
C TYR A 136 -7.76 11.86 0.36
N LEU A 137 -7.64 10.54 0.15
CA LEU A 137 -8.57 9.55 0.75
C LEU A 137 -8.49 9.55 2.28
N ARG A 138 -7.28 9.67 2.84
CA ARG A 138 -7.07 9.80 4.29
C ARG A 138 -7.69 11.10 4.81
N ARG A 139 -7.49 12.22 4.11
CA ARG A 139 -8.03 13.52 4.52
C ARG A 139 -9.56 13.52 4.52
N ASP A 140 -10.15 13.00 3.47
CA ASP A 140 -11.60 12.82 3.35
C ASP A 140 -12.17 11.92 4.47
N SER A 141 -11.49 10.82 4.81
CA SER A 141 -11.83 10.00 5.98
C SER A 141 -11.69 10.76 7.31
N TYR A 142 -10.67 11.59 7.44
CA TYR A 142 -10.44 12.43 8.62
C TYR A 142 -11.54 13.47 8.81
N ASP A 143 -11.89 14.20 7.74
CA ASP A 143 -12.93 15.22 7.77
C ASP A 143 -14.30 14.60 8.10
N ARG A 144 -14.63 13.44 7.51
CA ARG A 144 -15.83 12.67 7.88
C ARG A 144 -15.83 12.22 9.35
N ALA A 145 -14.68 11.80 9.88
CA ALA A 145 -14.57 11.41 11.28
C ALA A 145 -14.82 12.60 12.20
N CYS A 146 -14.22 13.76 11.91
CA CYS A 146 -14.48 15.00 12.64
C CYS A 146 -15.96 15.39 12.58
N ALA A 147 -16.59 15.35 11.40
CA ALA A 147 -18.01 15.64 11.25
C ALA A 147 -18.90 14.68 12.05
N THR A 148 -18.59 13.38 12.03
CA THR A 148 -19.34 12.36 12.78
C THR A 148 -19.22 12.56 14.28
N LEU A 149 -18.04 12.93 14.78
CA LEU A 149 -17.82 13.23 16.20
C LEU A 149 -18.50 14.54 16.60
N ALA A 150 -18.38 15.60 15.80
CA ALA A 150 -19.02 16.87 16.06
C ALA A 150 -20.56 16.75 16.08
N ALA A 151 -21.13 15.89 15.24
CA ALA A 151 -22.57 15.61 15.23
C ALA A 151 -23.09 14.93 16.50
N LYS A 152 -22.22 14.41 17.38
CA LYS A 152 -22.59 13.84 18.68
C LYS A 152 -22.66 14.89 19.79
N LEU A 153 -22.25 16.13 19.51
CA LEU A 153 -22.29 17.25 20.44
C LEU A 153 -23.50 18.12 20.11
N SER A 154 -24.11 18.70 21.13
CA SER A 154 -25.05 19.80 20.93
C SER A 154 -24.29 21.05 20.41
N PRO A 155 -24.97 21.97 19.69
CA PRO A 155 -24.34 23.20 19.23
C PRO A 155 -23.70 24.02 20.36
N GLU A 156 -24.33 24.02 21.54
CA GLU A 156 -23.84 24.73 22.73
C GLU A 156 -22.55 24.09 23.29
N GLU A 157 -22.50 22.75 23.35
CA GLU A 157 -21.29 22.02 23.79
C GLU A 157 -20.13 22.23 22.82
N PHE A 158 -20.38 22.15 21.51
CA PHE A 158 -19.35 22.40 20.50
C PHE A 158 -18.82 23.84 20.59
N GLN A 159 -19.72 24.82 20.64
CA GLN A 159 -19.34 26.22 20.73
C GLN A 159 -18.61 26.53 22.05
N GLY A 160 -19.04 25.92 23.16
CA GLY A 160 -18.35 26.04 24.45
C GLY A 160 -16.94 25.46 24.43
N ALA A 161 -16.73 24.35 23.72
CA ALA A 161 -15.43 23.68 23.63
C ALA A 161 -14.44 24.37 22.67
N PHE A 162 -14.94 24.87 21.53
CA PHE A 162 -14.09 25.35 20.43
C PHE A 162 -14.20 26.85 20.13
N GLY A 163 -15.07 27.58 20.83
CA GLY A 163 -15.21 29.03 20.70
C GLY A 163 -15.81 29.49 19.38
N ALA A 164 -16.35 28.57 18.58
CA ALA A 164 -16.93 28.83 17.27
C ALA A 164 -18.09 27.86 17.01
N PRO A 165 -19.09 28.27 16.22
CA PRO A 165 -20.25 27.43 15.94
C PRO A 165 -19.89 26.28 14.98
N VAL A 166 -20.63 25.18 15.04
CA VAL A 166 -20.31 23.92 14.33
C VAL A 166 -20.32 24.07 12.79
N GLU A 167 -21.01 25.08 12.27
CA GLU A 167 -21.03 25.41 10.84
C GLU A 167 -19.63 25.78 10.31
N ARG A 168 -18.73 26.24 11.20
CA ARG A 168 -17.32 26.53 10.86
C ARG A 168 -16.39 25.34 11.06
N LEU A 169 -16.93 24.13 11.28
CA LEU A 169 -16.14 22.93 11.58
C LEU A 169 -14.99 22.74 10.59
N GLN A 170 -15.25 22.81 9.28
CA GLN A 170 -14.20 22.57 8.28
C GLN A 170 -13.04 23.56 8.43
N GLU A 171 -13.34 24.85 8.61
CA GLU A 171 -12.32 25.88 8.83
C GLU A 171 -11.50 25.62 10.09
N LEU A 172 -12.16 25.18 11.16
CA LEU A 172 -11.51 24.85 12.44
C LEU A 172 -10.63 23.60 12.33
N VAL A 173 -11.05 22.62 11.52
CA VAL A 173 -10.26 21.41 11.23
C VAL A 173 -9.06 21.76 10.37
N ASP A 174 -9.23 22.60 9.34
CA ASP A 174 -8.13 23.08 8.49
C ASP A 174 -7.11 23.92 9.28
N ALA A 175 -7.58 24.68 10.27
CA ALA A 175 -6.74 25.44 11.20
C ALA A 175 -6.13 24.58 12.34
N ASN A 176 -6.34 23.26 12.36
CA ASN A 176 -5.96 22.35 13.44
C ASN A 176 -6.48 22.74 14.84
N THR A 177 -7.50 23.59 14.91
CA THR A 177 -8.16 23.98 16.16
C THR A 177 -9.09 22.86 16.64
N VAL A 178 -9.79 22.24 15.69
CA VAL A 178 -10.57 21.02 15.91
C VAL A 178 -9.80 19.83 15.33
N THR A 179 -9.52 18.84 16.17
CA THR A 179 -8.89 17.58 15.76
C THR A 179 -9.68 16.41 16.34
N ILE A 180 -9.52 15.21 15.79
CA ILE A 180 -10.13 14.00 16.35
C ILE A 180 -9.81 13.87 17.84
N ALA A 181 -8.54 14.04 18.24
CA ALA A 181 -8.14 13.96 19.64
C ALA A 181 -8.90 14.97 20.52
N ARG A 182 -9.01 16.24 20.08
CA ARG A 182 -9.73 17.27 20.82
C ARG A 182 -11.24 17.03 20.88
N LEU A 183 -11.83 16.48 19.82
CA LEU A 183 -13.23 16.06 19.81
C LEU A 183 -13.45 14.89 20.76
N MET A 184 -12.54 13.92 20.80
CA MET A 184 -12.60 12.76 21.70
C MET A 184 -12.59 13.15 23.19
N GLU A 185 -12.06 14.32 23.56
CA GLU A 185 -12.09 14.84 24.94
C GLU A 185 -13.48 15.36 25.36
N VAL A 186 -14.33 15.76 24.41
CA VAL A 186 -15.61 16.44 24.69
C VAL A 186 -16.83 15.61 24.30
N VAL A 187 -16.69 14.64 23.40
CA VAL A 187 -17.79 13.73 23.02
C VAL A 187 -18.22 12.84 24.19
N PRO A 188 -19.48 12.34 24.18
CA PRO A 188 -19.99 11.50 25.26
C PRO A 188 -19.11 10.26 25.52
N PRO A 189 -18.94 9.85 26.81
CA PRO A 189 -18.22 8.64 27.17
C PRO A 189 -18.76 7.41 26.44
N GLY A 190 -17.87 6.51 26.03
CA GLY A 190 -18.22 5.32 25.24
C GLY A 190 -18.27 5.56 23.73
N THR A 191 -18.02 6.79 23.26
CA THR A 191 -17.77 7.04 21.84
C THR A 191 -16.51 6.31 21.39
N MET A 192 -16.61 5.49 20.33
CA MET A 192 -15.46 4.83 19.74
C MET A 192 -14.55 5.83 19.02
N ASP A 193 -13.24 5.71 19.24
CA ASP A 193 -12.22 6.49 18.54
C ASP A 193 -12.13 6.05 17.07
N PRO A 194 -12.37 6.94 16.09
CA PRO A 194 -12.28 6.60 14.68
C PRO A 194 -10.84 6.58 14.13
N SER A 195 -9.84 6.99 14.91
CA SER A 195 -8.43 7.11 14.45
C SER A 195 -7.87 5.85 13.78
N PRO A 196 -8.16 4.63 14.27
CA PRO A 196 -7.70 3.41 13.60
C PRO A 196 -8.28 3.17 12.20
N LEU A 197 -9.44 3.75 11.90
CA LEU A 197 -10.20 3.52 10.66
C LEU A 197 -9.86 4.53 9.55
N LEU A 198 -9.02 5.53 9.84
CA LEU A 198 -8.68 6.60 8.91
C LEU A 198 -8.00 6.10 7.62
N TYR A 199 -7.37 4.93 7.68
CA TYR A 199 -6.64 4.33 6.57
C TYR A 199 -7.45 3.28 5.80
N ASP A 200 -8.67 2.96 6.23
CA ASP A 200 -9.46 1.87 5.63
C ASP A 200 -9.77 2.12 4.15
N SER A 201 -10.30 3.31 3.83
CA SER A 201 -10.58 3.72 2.45
C SER A 201 -9.34 3.65 1.57
N THR A 202 -8.20 4.08 2.11
CA THR A 202 -6.89 4.01 1.46
C THR A 202 -6.48 2.57 1.17
N LEU A 203 -6.59 1.68 2.16
CA LEU A 203 -6.17 0.28 2.04
C LEU A 203 -7.08 -0.50 1.10
N TYR A 204 -8.38 -0.23 1.10
CA TYR A 204 -9.32 -0.82 0.12
C TYR A 204 -9.04 -0.32 -1.30
N ALA A 205 -8.74 0.97 -1.48
CA ALA A 205 -8.32 1.49 -2.79
C ALA A 205 -7.03 0.81 -3.28
N CYS A 206 -6.01 0.68 -2.41
CA CYS A 206 -4.79 -0.06 -2.70
C CYS A 206 -5.06 -1.53 -3.05
N SER A 207 -5.94 -2.21 -2.31
CA SER A 207 -6.33 -3.59 -2.57
C SER A 207 -6.99 -3.73 -3.96
N ALA A 208 -7.91 -2.83 -4.31
CA ALA A 208 -8.53 -2.81 -5.63
C ALA A 208 -7.50 -2.61 -6.74
N MET A 209 -6.56 -1.66 -6.57
CA MET A 209 -5.47 -1.43 -7.53
C MET A 209 -4.57 -2.67 -7.68
N LEU A 210 -4.23 -3.35 -6.58
CA LEU A 210 -3.46 -4.60 -6.60
C LEU A 210 -4.25 -5.73 -7.28
N GLY A 211 -5.57 -5.78 -7.09
CA GLY A 211 -6.44 -6.73 -7.79
C GLY A 211 -6.46 -6.50 -9.30
N VAL A 212 -6.58 -5.25 -9.74
CA VAL A 212 -6.47 -4.89 -11.17
C VAL A 212 -5.09 -5.25 -11.72
N ALA A 213 -4.02 -4.96 -10.98
CA ALA A 213 -2.66 -5.32 -11.38
C ALA A 213 -2.48 -6.85 -11.50
N PHE A 214 -3.05 -7.61 -10.57
CA PHE A 214 -3.05 -9.07 -10.62
C PHE A 214 -3.80 -9.61 -11.84
N LEU A 215 -5.00 -9.09 -12.13
CA LEU A 215 -5.78 -9.49 -13.30
C LEU A 215 -5.07 -9.12 -14.61
N ALA A 216 -4.47 -7.93 -14.68
CA ALA A 216 -3.67 -7.52 -15.82
C ALA A 216 -2.47 -8.46 -16.02
N ASN A 217 -1.78 -8.83 -14.93
CA ASN A 217 -0.68 -9.77 -14.99
C ASN A 217 -1.13 -11.18 -15.39
N TRP A 218 -2.27 -11.64 -14.90
CA TRP A 218 -2.83 -12.93 -15.25
C TRP A 218 -3.18 -13.03 -16.74
N ALA A 219 -3.71 -11.95 -17.30
CA ALA A 219 -4.03 -11.85 -18.73
C ALA A 219 -2.79 -11.82 -19.64
N MET A 220 -1.59 -11.59 -19.11
CA MET A 220 -0.37 -11.62 -19.92
C MET A 220 0.02 -13.05 -20.29
N SER A 221 0.31 -13.26 -21.58
CA SER A 221 0.87 -14.48 -22.14
C SER A 221 2.25 -14.20 -22.75
N PRO A 222 3.17 -15.18 -22.74
CA PRO A 222 4.43 -15.06 -23.47
C PRO A 222 4.19 -14.81 -24.95
N VAL A 223 5.02 -13.98 -25.57
CA VAL A 223 5.00 -13.75 -27.02
C VAL A 223 5.44 -15.02 -27.75
N GLU A 224 4.77 -15.34 -28.87
CA GLU A 224 5.11 -16.51 -29.67
C GLU A 224 6.56 -16.46 -30.19
N LYS A 225 7.26 -17.60 -30.09
CA LYS A 225 8.69 -17.71 -30.43
C LYS A 225 9.04 -17.30 -31.86
N ARG A 226 8.08 -17.43 -32.79
CA ARG A 226 8.22 -17.03 -34.19
C ARG A 226 8.66 -15.58 -34.34
N HIS A 227 8.17 -14.68 -33.49
CA HIS A 227 8.54 -13.26 -33.53
C HIS A 227 10.01 -13.04 -33.13
N PHE A 228 10.57 -13.87 -32.25
CA PHE A 228 11.99 -13.80 -31.90
C PHE A 228 12.90 -14.24 -33.06
N GLU A 229 12.49 -15.27 -33.80
CA GLU A 229 13.25 -15.82 -34.93
C GLU A 229 13.19 -14.92 -36.16
N GLU A 230 12.02 -14.36 -36.48
CA GLU A 230 11.85 -13.40 -37.59
C GLU A 230 12.68 -12.12 -37.38
N ASP A 231 12.74 -11.62 -36.14
CA ASP A 231 13.55 -10.46 -35.78
C ASP A 231 15.06 -10.72 -35.92
N ALA A 232 15.53 -11.90 -35.48
CA ALA A 232 16.91 -12.32 -35.63
C ALA A 232 17.30 -12.48 -37.11
N LYS A 233 16.38 -12.95 -37.95
CA LYS A 233 16.58 -13.09 -39.39
C LYS A 233 16.70 -11.73 -40.08
N ARG A 234 15.78 -10.79 -39.81
CA ARG A 234 15.82 -9.42 -40.36
C ARG A 234 17.12 -8.69 -40.01
N GLU A 235 17.66 -8.92 -38.81
CA GLU A 235 18.91 -8.30 -38.38
C GLU A 235 20.13 -8.86 -39.09
N LYS A 236 20.20 -10.19 -39.28
CA LYS A 236 21.25 -10.80 -40.10
C LYS A 236 21.22 -10.26 -41.53
N GLU A 237 20.03 -10.10 -42.10
CA GLU A 237 19.83 -9.52 -43.44
C GLU A 237 20.27 -8.05 -43.47
N ALA A 238 19.93 -7.24 -42.46
CA ALA A 238 20.35 -5.85 -42.36
C ALA A 238 21.87 -5.69 -42.17
N MET A 239 22.51 -6.51 -41.32
CA MET A 239 23.97 -6.51 -41.16
C MET A 239 24.69 -6.97 -42.43
N ALA A 240 24.13 -7.94 -43.15
CA ALA A 240 24.67 -8.38 -44.43
C ALA A 240 24.55 -7.29 -45.50
N ALA A 241 23.45 -6.52 -45.50
CA ALA A 241 23.26 -5.38 -46.39
C ALA A 241 24.20 -4.21 -46.07
N ALA A 242 24.45 -3.91 -44.79
CA ALA A 242 25.35 -2.83 -44.37
C ALA A 242 26.85 -3.12 -44.60
N ARG A 243 27.20 -4.38 -44.90
CA ARG A 243 28.58 -4.81 -45.24
C ARG A 243 28.87 -4.79 -46.75
N ARG A 244 27.88 -4.48 -47.59
CA ARG A 244 28.03 -4.29 -49.03
C ARG A 244 28.15 -2.82 -49.37
#